data_AF-A0A357R6R5-F1
#
_entry.id   AF-A0A357R6R5-F1
#
_cell.length_a   1.000
_cell.length_b   1.000
_cell.length_c   1.000
_cell.angle_alpha   90.00
_cell.angle_beta   90.00
_cell.angle_gamma   90.00
#
_symmetry.space_group_name_H-M   'P 1'
#
loop_
_entity.id
_entity.type
_entity.pdbx_description
1 polymer ?
#
loop_
_entity_poly.entity_id
_entity_poly.type
_entity_poly.pdbx_seq_one_letter_code
_entity_poly.pdbx_strand_id
1 'polypeptide(L)'
;YKKPCVPSIVTGGLATVALRFPDHPVALSLLKAADLPIAAPSANVSGKPSPTRAEHVMEDMFGKIAAIIDGGPTGGGVESTVLDCTVSPFRILRPGGITLEQIRALVPVELDSGENADSPRSPGMKYKHYSPDAQVVLVTGGKIEEEIQVQINHFQARGMKVAVMAF
;
A
#
# COMPACT_ATOMS: atom_id res chain seq x y z
N TYR A 1 4.05 -11.51 -18.42
CA TYR A 1 5.01 -10.51 -18.95
C TYR A 1 4.28 -9.36 -19.61
N LYS A 2 4.86 -8.16 -19.60
CA LYS A 2 4.23 -6.99 -20.24
C LYS A 2 4.23 -7.16 -21.77
N LYS A 3 3.16 -6.69 -22.43
CA LYS A 3 3.09 -6.60 -23.89
C LYS A 3 3.69 -5.26 -24.37
N PRO A 4 4.07 -5.11 -25.65
CA PRO A 4 4.61 -3.86 -26.18
C PRO A 4 3.69 -2.64 -26.00
N CYS A 5 2.38 -2.85 -25.90
CA CYS A 5 1.40 -1.80 -25.64
C CYS A 5 1.47 -1.21 -24.22
N VAL A 6 2.22 -1.81 -23.29
CA VAL A 6 2.40 -1.29 -21.92
C VAL A 6 3.68 -0.45 -21.88
N PRO A 7 3.59 0.88 -21.72
CA PRO A 7 4.76 1.74 -21.68
C PRO A 7 5.71 1.41 -20.52
N SER A 8 7.02 1.53 -20.75
CA SER A 8 8.03 1.23 -19.71
C SER A 8 7.93 2.11 -18.46
N ILE A 9 7.36 3.33 -18.57
CA ILE A 9 7.13 4.20 -17.42
C ILE A 9 6.13 3.59 -16.42
N VAL A 10 5.18 2.78 -16.88
CA VAL A 10 4.21 2.09 -16.02
C VAL A 10 4.87 0.98 -15.22
N THR A 11 5.89 0.33 -15.80
CA THR A 11 6.55 -0.83 -15.20
C THR A 11 7.89 -0.50 -14.53
N GLY A 12 8.27 0.78 -14.46
CA GLY A 12 9.60 1.18 -13.97
C GLY A 12 10.74 0.55 -14.77
N GLY A 13 10.53 0.31 -16.08
CA GLY A 13 11.50 -0.37 -16.95
C GLY A 13 11.50 -1.90 -16.88
N LEU A 14 10.75 -2.52 -15.96
CA LEU A 14 10.70 -3.98 -15.81
C LEU A 14 10.01 -4.69 -16.99
N ALA A 15 10.28 -5.99 -17.15
CA ALA A 15 9.64 -6.86 -18.14
C ALA A 15 8.24 -7.36 -17.71
N THR A 16 7.87 -7.14 -16.45
CA THR A 16 6.60 -7.55 -15.85
C THR A 16 5.69 -6.34 -15.63
N VAL A 17 4.38 -6.59 -15.57
CA VAL A 17 3.36 -5.57 -15.28
C VAL A 17 2.44 -6.10 -14.19
N ALA A 18 2.11 -5.24 -13.22
CA ALA A 18 1.12 -5.55 -12.20
C ALA A 18 -0.27 -5.14 -12.71
N LEU A 19 -1.24 -6.04 -12.56
CA LEU A 19 -2.62 -5.83 -12.97
C LEU A 19 -3.53 -6.05 -11.77
N ARG A 20 -4.63 -5.28 -11.71
CA ARG A 20 -5.70 -5.46 -10.74
C ARG A 20 -7.03 -5.13 -11.39
N PHE A 21 -8.09 -5.75 -10.88
CA PHE A 21 -9.46 -5.38 -11.21
C PHE A 21 -10.12 -4.85 -9.93
N PRO A 22 -10.45 -3.55 -9.84
CA PRO A 22 -10.92 -2.97 -8.59
C PRO A 22 -12.35 -3.42 -8.28
N ASP A 23 -12.58 -3.87 -7.05
CA ASP A 23 -13.91 -4.16 -6.53
C ASP A 23 -14.55 -2.88 -5.94
N HIS A 24 -14.84 -1.91 -6.82
CA HIS A 24 -15.50 -0.67 -6.42
C HIS A 24 -16.36 -0.10 -7.56
N PRO A 25 -17.67 0.16 -7.34
CA PRO A 25 -18.59 0.56 -8.41
C PRO A 25 -18.18 1.85 -9.11
N VAL A 26 -17.66 2.84 -8.37
CA VAL A 26 -17.17 4.11 -8.94
C VAL A 26 -15.93 3.89 -9.81
N ALA A 27 -14.98 3.04 -9.37
CA ALA A 27 -13.77 2.76 -10.14
C ALA A 27 -14.10 1.97 -11.42
N LEU A 28 -15.04 1.03 -11.33
CA LEU A 28 -15.55 0.29 -12.49
C LEU A 28 -16.29 1.21 -13.47
N SER A 29 -17.08 2.16 -12.98
CA SER A 29 -17.77 3.15 -13.81
C SER A 29 -16.79 4.08 -14.52
N LEU A 30 -15.72 4.51 -13.83
CA LEU A 30 -14.64 5.28 -14.43
C LEU A 30 -13.92 4.49 -15.53
N LEU A 31 -13.55 3.22 -15.28
CA LEU A 31 -12.90 2.37 -16.27
C LEU A 31 -13.77 2.17 -17.52
N LYS A 32 -15.10 1.99 -17.33
CA LYS A 32 -16.06 1.90 -18.43
C LYS A 32 -16.18 3.20 -19.22
N ALA A 33 -16.24 4.34 -18.54
CA ALA A 33 -16.37 5.64 -19.19
C ALA A 33 -15.09 6.08 -19.91
N ALA A 34 -13.92 5.73 -19.36
CA ALA A 34 -12.63 6.04 -19.96
C ALA A 34 -12.30 5.15 -21.18
N ASP A 35 -12.90 3.96 -21.25
CA ASP A 35 -12.69 2.95 -22.29
C ASP A 35 -11.19 2.61 -22.52
N LEU A 36 -10.41 2.61 -21.44
CA LEU A 36 -8.96 2.33 -21.46
C LEU A 36 -8.45 1.84 -20.09
N PRO A 37 -7.32 1.11 -20.05
CA PRO A 37 -6.67 0.73 -18.79
C PRO A 37 -6.06 1.94 -18.09
N ILE A 38 -6.28 2.06 -16.78
CA ILE A 38 -5.78 3.18 -15.97
C ILE A 38 -4.62 2.71 -15.08
N ALA A 39 -3.45 3.31 -15.25
CA ALA A 39 -2.34 3.18 -14.31
C ALA A 39 -2.59 4.11 -13.11
N ALA A 40 -2.73 3.55 -11.90
CA ALA A 40 -3.07 4.31 -10.71
C ALA A 40 -2.32 3.79 -9.46
N PRO A 41 -1.28 4.51 -8.98
CA PRO A 41 -0.75 4.32 -7.63
C PRO A 41 -1.71 4.90 -6.57
N SER A 42 -1.31 4.90 -5.31
CA SER A 42 -2.05 5.59 -4.24
C SER A 42 -2.04 7.11 -4.47
N ALA A 43 -3.17 7.78 -4.21
CA ALA A 43 -3.40 9.18 -4.56
C ALA A 43 -2.84 10.17 -3.50
N ASN A 44 -1.63 9.92 -3.01
CA ASN A 44 -0.95 10.74 -2.01
C ASN A 44 0.38 11.27 -2.53
N VAL A 45 0.90 12.32 -1.88
CA VAL A 45 2.28 12.74 -2.12
C VAL A 45 3.21 11.59 -1.70
N SER A 46 4.19 11.27 -2.53
CA SER A 46 5.09 10.15 -2.27
C SER A 46 5.73 10.23 -0.88
N GLY A 47 5.67 9.12 -0.14
CA GLY A 47 6.17 9.01 1.25
C GLY A 47 5.08 9.20 2.31
N LYS A 48 4.00 9.93 2.02
CA LYS A 48 2.87 10.10 2.95
C LYS A 48 2.01 8.83 3.06
N PRO A 49 1.19 8.70 4.12
CA PRO A 49 0.19 7.64 4.22
C PRO A 49 -0.75 7.60 3.01
N SER A 50 -1.14 6.40 2.60
CA SER A 50 -2.11 6.19 1.52
C SER A 50 -3.48 6.78 1.92
N PRO A 51 -4.19 7.46 0.99
CA PRO A 51 -5.44 8.12 1.31
C PRO A 51 -6.59 7.10 1.30
N THR A 52 -7.43 7.16 2.33
CA THR A 52 -8.62 6.30 2.49
C THR A 52 -9.91 7.08 2.37
N ARG A 53 -9.84 8.41 2.21
CA ARG A 53 -10.98 9.29 1.99
C ARG A 53 -10.62 10.41 1.02
N ALA A 54 -11.63 11.03 0.39
CA ALA A 54 -11.42 12.12 -0.55
C ALA A 54 -10.75 13.33 0.08
N GLU A 55 -11.02 13.61 1.36
CA GLU A 55 -10.40 14.73 2.10
C GLU A 55 -8.87 14.55 2.20
N HIS A 56 -8.39 13.32 2.42
CA HIS A 56 -6.94 13.03 2.46
C HIS A 56 -6.29 13.29 1.09
N VAL A 57 -6.95 12.92 0.00
CA VAL A 57 -6.48 13.23 -1.36
C VAL A 57 -6.46 14.75 -1.56
N MET A 58 -7.47 15.45 -1.05
CA MET A 58 -7.58 16.88 -1.21
C MET A 58 -6.46 17.64 -0.51
N GLU A 59 -6.16 17.28 0.73
CA GLU A 59 -5.05 17.84 1.50
C GLU A 59 -3.70 17.70 0.78
N ASP A 60 -3.48 16.58 0.08
CA ASP A 60 -2.22 16.28 -0.59
C ASP A 60 -2.11 16.84 -2.02
N MET A 61 -3.23 16.86 -2.75
CA MET A 61 -3.24 17.05 -4.21
C MET A 61 -3.97 18.31 -4.68
N PHE A 62 -4.46 19.18 -3.77
CA PHE A 62 -5.08 20.44 -4.16
C PHE A 62 -4.18 21.26 -5.10
N GLY A 63 -4.73 21.65 -6.25
CA GLY A 63 -4.02 22.41 -7.27
C GLY A 63 -2.97 21.63 -8.08
N LYS A 64 -2.77 20.33 -7.82
CA LYS A 64 -1.78 19.48 -8.52
C LYS A 64 -2.39 18.53 -9.54
N ILE A 65 -3.68 18.23 -9.41
CA ILE A 65 -4.40 17.27 -10.26
C ILE A 65 -5.67 17.90 -10.84
N ALA A 66 -6.13 17.36 -11.96
CA ALA A 66 -7.27 17.91 -12.69
C ALA A 66 -8.61 17.68 -11.99
N ALA A 67 -8.77 16.55 -11.27
CA ALA A 67 -10.04 16.18 -10.65
C ALA A 67 -9.85 15.19 -9.50
N ILE A 68 -10.83 15.17 -8.60
CA ILE A 68 -11.04 14.14 -7.57
C ILE A 68 -12.47 13.62 -7.72
N ILE A 69 -12.64 12.30 -7.66
CA ILE A 69 -13.94 11.67 -7.58
C ILE A 69 -14.13 11.23 -6.13
N ASP A 70 -15.10 11.83 -5.44
CA ASP A 70 -15.47 11.42 -4.09
C ASP A 70 -16.44 10.24 -4.14
N GLY A 71 -15.94 9.07 -3.75
CA GLY A 71 -16.72 7.83 -3.63
C GLY A 71 -16.99 7.43 -2.18
N GLY A 72 -16.73 8.32 -1.21
CA GLY A 72 -16.72 8.01 0.21
C GLY A 72 -15.46 7.28 0.69
N PRO A 73 -15.44 6.83 1.95
CA PRO A 73 -14.30 6.12 2.53
C PRO A 73 -14.05 4.75 1.87
N THR A 74 -12.78 4.37 1.71
CA THR A 74 -12.39 3.03 1.22
C THR A 74 -12.74 1.94 2.24
N GLY A 75 -13.26 0.79 1.79
CA GLY A 75 -13.68 -0.28 2.69
C GLY A 75 -12.55 -1.02 3.43
N GLY A 76 -11.37 -1.17 2.81
CA GLY A 76 -10.29 -2.01 3.36
C GLY A 76 -9.18 -1.27 4.11
N GLY A 77 -9.03 0.04 3.92
CA GLY A 77 -7.97 0.86 4.57
C GLY A 77 -6.51 0.51 4.23
N VAL A 78 -6.26 -0.67 3.65
CA VAL A 78 -4.94 -1.18 3.24
C VAL A 78 -4.89 -1.41 1.73
N GLU A 79 -3.70 -1.43 1.14
CA GLU A 79 -3.57 -1.69 -0.29
C GLU A 79 -3.87 -3.14 -0.69
N SER A 80 -3.96 -3.37 -2.00
CA SER A 80 -4.12 -4.69 -2.57
C SER A 80 -2.92 -5.59 -2.31
N THR A 81 -3.19 -6.87 -2.04
CA THR A 81 -2.20 -7.94 -2.06
C THR A 81 -1.59 -8.05 -3.45
N VAL A 82 -0.26 -8.20 -3.54
CA VAL A 82 0.46 -8.36 -4.80
C VAL A 82 1.05 -9.75 -4.88
N LEU A 83 0.55 -10.54 -5.84
CA LEU A 83 1.00 -11.90 -6.13
C LEU A 83 1.88 -11.89 -7.40
N ASP A 84 3.10 -12.38 -7.30
CA ASP A 84 3.98 -12.66 -8.43
C ASP A 84 3.61 -14.01 -9.05
N CYS A 85 2.94 -13.95 -10.19
CA CYS A 85 2.55 -15.11 -10.99
C CYS A 85 3.61 -15.50 -12.05
N THR A 86 4.83 -14.97 -11.97
CA THR A 86 5.92 -15.29 -12.92
C THR A 86 6.84 -16.41 -12.45
N VAL A 87 6.64 -16.90 -11.22
CA VAL A 87 7.41 -17.97 -10.58
C VAL A 87 6.48 -19.10 -10.11
N SER A 88 7.04 -20.26 -9.80
CA SER A 88 6.30 -21.40 -9.23
C SER A 88 7.09 -21.97 -8.03
N PRO A 89 6.48 -22.06 -6.82
CA PRO A 89 5.13 -21.60 -6.48
C PRO A 89 4.99 -20.08 -6.63
N PHE A 90 3.76 -19.58 -6.71
CA PHE A 90 3.53 -18.13 -6.73
C PHE A 90 4.06 -17.48 -5.44
N ARG A 91 4.39 -16.19 -5.49
CA ARG A 91 4.92 -15.47 -4.33
C ARG A 91 4.12 -14.22 -4.01
N ILE A 92 3.75 -14.01 -2.75
CA ILE A 92 3.19 -12.73 -2.30
C ILE A 92 4.34 -11.75 -2.09
N LEU A 93 4.41 -10.75 -2.96
CA LEU A 93 5.39 -9.65 -2.87
C LEU A 93 4.97 -8.57 -1.88
N ARG A 94 3.66 -8.40 -1.69
CA ARG A 94 3.10 -7.43 -0.75
C ARG A 94 1.81 -7.97 -0.15
N PRO A 95 1.74 -8.16 1.17
CA PRO A 95 0.48 -8.44 1.86
C PRO A 95 -0.51 -7.29 1.69
N GLY A 96 -1.81 -7.60 1.75
CA GLY A 96 -2.87 -6.60 1.59
C GLY A 96 -4.24 -7.20 1.90
N GLY A 97 -5.30 -6.63 1.32
CA GLY A 97 -6.68 -7.01 1.63
C GLY A 97 -7.09 -8.47 1.36
N ILE A 98 -6.31 -9.23 0.58
CA ILE A 98 -6.50 -10.68 0.40
C ILE A 98 -5.41 -11.42 1.17
N THR A 99 -5.79 -12.28 2.12
CA THR A 99 -4.85 -12.95 3.02
C THR A 99 -4.10 -14.09 2.35
N LEU A 100 -2.97 -14.49 2.95
CA LEU A 100 -2.18 -15.64 2.50
C LEU A 100 -3.02 -16.92 2.50
N GLU A 101 -3.84 -17.11 3.52
CA GLU A 101 -4.70 -18.28 3.72
C GLU A 101 -5.76 -18.37 2.61
N GLN A 102 -6.37 -17.23 2.25
CA GLN A 102 -7.35 -17.15 1.16
C GLN A 102 -6.72 -17.55 -0.18
N ILE A 103 -5.47 -17.14 -0.45
CA ILE A 103 -4.77 -17.51 -1.68
C ILE A 103 -4.30 -18.98 -1.64
N ARG A 104 -3.77 -19.44 -0.51
CA ARG A 104 -3.32 -20.84 -0.31
C ARG A 104 -4.44 -21.86 -0.46
N ALA A 105 -5.67 -21.48 -0.15
CA ALA A 105 -6.84 -22.32 -0.38
C ALA A 105 -7.08 -22.63 -1.87
N LEU A 106 -6.53 -21.82 -2.78
CA LEU A 106 -6.71 -21.94 -4.23
C LEU A 106 -5.47 -22.47 -4.95
N VAL A 107 -4.28 -22.01 -4.54
CA VAL A 107 -3.02 -22.28 -5.25
C VAL A 107 -1.83 -22.35 -4.29
N PRO A 108 -0.78 -23.14 -4.59
CA PRO A 108 0.48 -23.08 -3.85
C PRO A 108 1.10 -21.68 -3.89
N VAL A 109 1.32 -21.10 -2.72
CA VAL A 109 1.89 -19.74 -2.59
C VAL A 109 2.78 -19.60 -1.36
N GLU A 110 3.86 -18.86 -1.54
CA GLU A 110 4.83 -18.49 -0.52
C GLU A 110 4.83 -16.98 -0.27
N LEU A 111 5.24 -16.56 0.92
CA LEU A 111 5.55 -15.16 1.19
C LEU A 111 6.96 -14.88 0.66
N ASP A 112 7.16 -13.73 0.02
CA ASP A 112 8.50 -13.30 -0.36
C ASP A 112 9.32 -12.97 0.91
N SER A 113 10.53 -13.54 1.02
CA SER A 113 11.41 -13.40 2.19
C SER A 113 12.02 -11.98 2.32
N GLY A 114 11.83 -11.11 1.33
CA GLY A 114 12.38 -9.76 1.32
C GLY A 114 13.89 -9.68 1.03
N GLU A 115 14.51 -10.80 0.63
CA GLU A 115 15.97 -10.92 0.46
C GLU A 115 16.54 -10.16 -0.76
N ASN A 116 15.69 -9.58 -1.63
CA ASN A 116 16.10 -8.85 -2.84
C ASN A 116 15.55 -7.40 -2.88
N ALA A 117 16.00 -6.55 -1.97
CA ALA A 117 15.56 -5.15 -1.84
C ALA A 117 16.04 -4.21 -2.97
N ASP A 118 17.05 -4.58 -3.75
CA ASP A 118 17.71 -3.67 -4.70
C ASP A 118 16.87 -3.36 -5.95
N SER A 119 15.99 -4.27 -6.36
CA SER A 119 15.11 -4.14 -7.55
C SER A 119 13.66 -4.50 -7.21
N PRO A 120 12.86 -3.55 -6.67
CA PRO A 120 11.50 -3.80 -6.23
C PRO A 120 10.62 -4.21 -7.42
N ARG A 121 10.01 -5.39 -7.33
CA ARG A 121 9.09 -5.90 -8.36
C ARG A 121 7.65 -5.45 -8.16
N SER A 122 7.37 -4.76 -7.04
CA SER A 122 6.08 -4.17 -6.69
C SER A 122 6.25 -2.79 -6.05
N PRO A 123 5.30 -1.86 -6.24
CA PRO A 123 5.14 -0.70 -5.35
C PRO A 123 4.99 -1.18 -3.89
N GLY A 124 5.54 -0.47 -2.92
CA GLY A 124 5.52 -0.91 -1.51
C GLY A 124 6.87 -1.41 -0.97
N MET A 125 7.83 -1.78 -1.84
CA MET A 125 8.97 -2.61 -1.43
C MET A 125 10.30 -1.87 -1.21
N LYS A 126 10.54 -0.70 -1.84
CA LYS A 126 11.87 -0.03 -1.82
C LYS A 126 11.96 1.20 -0.91
N TYR A 127 10.86 1.90 -0.70
CA TYR A 127 10.82 3.11 0.12
C TYR A 127 10.02 2.82 1.39
N LYS A 128 10.28 3.52 2.51
CA LYS A 128 9.41 3.45 3.68
C LYS A 128 8.02 3.94 3.28
N HIS A 129 7.10 3.00 3.05
CA HIS A 129 5.68 3.30 2.87
C HIS A 129 5.08 3.50 4.27
N TYR A 130 4.21 4.51 4.42
CA TYR A 130 3.60 4.86 5.70
C TYR A 130 4.54 5.45 6.76
N SER A 131 5.35 6.45 6.38
CA SER A 131 6.11 7.22 7.37
C SER A 131 5.41 8.56 7.63
N PRO A 132 4.64 8.72 8.73
CA PRO A 132 4.23 10.04 9.15
C PRO A 132 5.47 10.89 9.49
N ASP A 133 5.30 12.22 9.58
CA ASP A 133 6.37 13.13 10.03
C ASP A 133 6.81 12.82 11.48
N ALA A 134 5.92 12.21 12.27
CA ALA A 134 6.21 11.76 13.61
C ALA A 134 7.04 10.47 13.62
N GLN A 135 7.93 10.33 14.60
CA GLN A 135 8.61 9.07 14.88
C GLN A 135 7.59 8.00 15.30
N VAL A 136 7.62 6.84 14.63
CA VAL A 136 6.76 5.68 14.94
C VAL A 136 7.57 4.59 15.63
N VAL A 137 7.06 4.06 16.74
CA VAL A 137 7.61 2.92 17.46
C VAL A 137 6.54 1.83 17.50
N LEU A 138 6.89 0.62 17.03
CA LEU A 138 6.02 -0.54 17.06
C LEU A 138 6.35 -1.39 18.31
N VAL A 139 5.36 -1.61 19.17
CA VAL A 139 5.48 -2.47 20.35
C VAL A 139 4.68 -3.76 20.11
N THR A 140 5.36 -4.91 20.18
CA THR A 140 4.75 -6.24 19.99
C THR A 140 5.28 -7.22 21.04
N GLY A 141 4.46 -8.17 21.49
CA GLY A 141 4.88 -9.24 22.40
C GLY A 141 3.94 -9.42 23.60
N GLY A 142 4.41 -10.12 24.64
CA GLY A 142 3.72 -10.14 25.94
C GLY A 142 4.10 -8.92 26.78
N LYS A 143 3.16 -8.37 27.56
CA LYS A 143 3.30 -7.13 28.38
C LYS A 143 3.36 -5.82 27.59
N ILE A 144 2.58 -5.72 26.51
CA ILE A 144 2.51 -4.53 25.65
C ILE A 144 2.25 -3.24 26.45
N GLU A 145 1.38 -3.28 27.47
CA GLU A 145 1.06 -2.10 28.29
C GLU A 145 2.28 -1.57 29.06
N GLU A 146 3.07 -2.45 29.66
CA GLU A 146 4.30 -2.07 30.38
C GLU A 146 5.30 -1.40 29.43
N GLU A 147 5.49 -2.00 28.25
CA GLU A 147 6.44 -1.48 27.25
C GLU A 147 5.95 -0.16 26.63
N ILE A 148 4.66 -0.01 26.34
CA ILE A 148 4.07 1.26 25.89
C ILE A 148 4.36 2.35 26.93
N GLN A 149 4.17 2.06 28.22
CA GLN A 149 4.42 3.04 29.29
C GLN A 149 5.90 3.43 29.38
N VAL A 150 6.82 2.48 29.19
CA VAL A 150 8.26 2.75 29.12
C VAL A 150 8.58 3.70 27.97
N GLN A 151 8.02 3.47 26.78
CA GLN A 151 8.24 4.34 25.62
C GLN A 151 7.65 5.74 25.83
N ILE A 152 6.44 5.85 26.38
CA ILE A 152 5.82 7.15 26.72
C ILE A 152 6.74 7.94 27.64
N ASN A 153 7.21 7.34 28.74
CA ASN A 153 8.08 8.00 29.71
C ASN A 153 9.40 8.44 29.06
N HIS A 154 10.01 7.60 28.22
CA HIS A 154 11.24 7.91 27.50
C HIS A 154 11.10 9.16 26.62
N PHE A 155 10.03 9.25 25.82
CA PHE A 155 9.83 10.37 24.91
C PHE A 155 9.34 11.64 25.62
N GLN A 156 8.48 11.52 26.63
CA GLN A 156 8.03 12.66 27.43
C GLN A 156 9.18 13.29 28.24
N ALA A 157 10.10 12.48 28.78
CA ALA A 157 11.29 12.99 29.46
C ALA A 157 12.19 13.84 28.54
N ARG A 158 12.07 13.66 27.22
CA ARG A 158 12.76 14.47 26.19
C ARG A 158 11.93 15.66 25.70
N GLY A 159 10.80 15.94 26.34
CA GLY A 159 9.89 17.04 25.99
C GLY A 159 9.05 16.78 24.72
N MET A 160 8.98 15.54 24.25
CA MET A 160 8.23 15.20 23.04
C MET A 160 6.75 14.96 23.35
N LYS A 161 5.87 15.37 22.43
CA LYS A 161 4.45 14.98 22.46
C LYS A 161 4.33 13.54 21.98
N VAL A 162 3.61 12.72 22.74
CA VAL A 162 3.41 11.29 22.46
C VAL A 162 1.94 11.03 22.21
N ALA A 163 1.64 10.29 21.14
CA ALA A 163 0.33 9.72 20.88
C ALA A 163 0.45 8.21 20.84
N VAL A 164 -0.52 7.50 21.40
CA VAL A 164 -0.57 6.04 21.42
C VAL A 164 -1.72 5.57 20.56
N MET A 165 -1.45 4.63 19.67
CA MET A 165 -2.46 3.92 18.89
C MET A 165 -2.45 2.47 19.36
N ALA A 166 -3.53 2.04 20.01
CA ALA A 166 -3.73 0.68 20.49
C ALA A 166 -5.16 0.21 20.12
N PHE A 167 -5.34 -1.09 19.98
CA PHE A 167 -6.59 -1.76 19.65
C PHE A 167 -6.80 -2.97 20.56
#